data_AF-A0A350ZZF5-F1
#
_entry.id   AF-A0A350ZZF5-F1
#
_cell.length_a   1.000
_cell.length_b   1.000
_cell.length_c   1.000
_cell.angle_alpha   90.00
_cell.angle_beta   90.00
_cell.angle_gamma   90.00
#
_symmetry.space_group_name_H-M   'P 1'
#
loop_
_entity.id
_entity.type
_entity.pdbx_description
1 polymer ?
#
loop_
_entity_poly.entity_id
_entity_poly.type
_entity_poly.pdbx_seq_one_letter_code
_entity_poly.pdbx_strand_id
1 'polypeptide(L)'
;LALGPLLYYWPHQSVLDFYADMVEAPIDSVYLGETVCSRRHELRLDDWLEVGKVLAAAGKEVVISTQGLIESESDLKVLRRIVRQHSEGETGFRVEANDMGAVRLLAEAGITDWVAGPTLNIFNPNTLQLMIDSGATRWAVAPEMSGAALAEVRQALAAPIETEVFAYGRLPLAHSARCFTARHFNLQ
;
A
#
# COMPACT_ATOMS: atom_id res chain seq x y z
N LEU A 1 1.03 -6.68 14.52
CA LEU A 1 0.30 -5.45 14.15
C LEU A 1 0.96 -4.82 12.94
N ALA A 2 0.15 -4.41 11.97
CA ALA A 2 0.58 -3.69 10.78
C ALA A 2 0.24 -2.21 10.89
N LEU A 3 1.19 -1.34 10.56
CA LEU A 3 0.96 0.10 10.42
C LEU A 3 0.73 0.43 8.95
N GLY A 4 -0.48 0.87 8.61
CA GLY A 4 -0.84 1.30 7.26
C GLY A 4 -0.18 2.62 6.83
N PRO A 5 -0.24 2.96 5.52
CA PRO A 5 0.34 4.20 5.00
C PRO A 5 -0.44 5.44 5.46
N LEU A 6 0.20 6.62 5.41
CA LEU A 6 -0.40 7.88 5.85
C LEU A 6 -1.54 8.36 4.93
N LEU A 7 -2.77 8.18 5.40
CA LEU A 7 -3.99 8.60 4.69
C LEU A 7 -4.24 10.11 4.74
N TYR A 8 -3.52 10.86 5.58
CA TYR A 8 -3.75 12.30 5.82
C TYR A 8 -2.49 13.10 5.61
N TYR A 9 -2.67 14.33 5.11
CA TYR A 9 -1.54 15.22 4.85
C TYR A 9 -0.93 15.72 6.16
N TRP A 10 0.34 15.42 6.36
CA TRP A 10 1.15 15.80 7.51
C TRP A 10 2.36 16.59 7.02
N PRO A 11 2.85 17.59 7.77
CA PRO A 11 4.11 18.27 7.44
C PRO A 11 5.28 17.29 7.42
N HIS A 12 6.25 17.51 6.52
CA HIS A 12 7.46 16.68 6.36
C HIS A 12 8.09 16.23 7.69
N GLN A 13 8.39 17.18 8.59
CA GLN A 13 9.04 16.85 9.86
C GLN A 13 8.18 15.92 10.74
N SER A 14 6.87 16.14 10.79
CA SER A 14 5.96 15.28 11.55
C SER A 14 5.89 13.86 11.00
N VAL A 15 6.07 13.68 9.69
CA VAL A 15 6.17 12.35 9.09
C VAL A 15 7.44 11.64 9.55
N LEU A 16 8.58 12.33 9.50
CA LEU A 16 9.87 11.76 9.91
C LEU A 16 9.89 11.42 11.40
N ASP A 17 9.44 12.34 12.26
CA ASP A 17 9.38 12.12 13.71
C ASP A 17 8.49 10.91 14.04
N PHE A 18 7.33 10.81 13.37
CA PHE A 18 6.41 9.69 13.57
C PHE A 18 7.07 8.34 13.24
N TYR A 19 7.72 8.21 12.08
CA TYR A 19 8.37 6.94 11.73
C TYR A 19 9.63 6.66 12.56
N ALA A 20 10.30 7.69 13.08
CA ALA A 20 11.37 7.51 14.06
C ALA A 20 10.84 6.89 15.37
N ASP A 21 9.68 7.33 15.85
CA ASP A 21 9.02 6.72 17.02
C ASP A 21 8.59 5.26 16.75
N MET A 22 8.26 4.93 15.49
CA MET A 22 7.82 3.57 15.11
C MET A 22 8.94 2.53 15.09
N VAL A 23 10.21 2.96 15.12
CA VAL A 23 11.38 2.07 15.21
C VAL A 23 11.29 1.16 16.43
N GLU A 24 10.98 1.74 17.59
CA GLU A 24 10.91 1.04 18.88
C GLU A 24 9.49 0.54 19.21
N ALA A 25 8.49 0.91 18.41
CA ALA A 25 7.10 0.51 18.65
C ALA A 25 6.90 -1.01 18.44
N PRO A 26 5.97 -1.65 19.18
CA PRO A 26 5.67 -3.08 19.07
C PRO A 26 4.77 -3.40 17.84
N ILE A 27 5.21 -2.98 16.67
CA ILE A 27 4.60 -3.29 15.36
C ILE A 27 5.55 -4.16 14.54
N ASP A 28 4.97 -5.03 13.72
CA ASP A 28 5.73 -6.05 12.96
C ASP A 28 5.98 -5.57 11.52
N SER A 29 4.96 -4.98 10.89
CA SER A 29 5.01 -4.51 9.50
C SER A 29 4.62 -3.04 9.38
N VAL A 30 5.25 -2.35 8.43
CA VAL A 30 5.03 -0.93 8.14
C VAL A 30 4.86 -0.74 6.63
N TYR A 31 3.72 -0.17 6.25
CA TYR A 31 3.38 0.24 4.89
C TYR A 31 3.77 1.70 4.70
N LEU A 32 4.61 1.97 3.71
CA LEU A 32 5.21 3.27 3.42
C LEU A 32 4.83 3.73 2.01
N GLY A 33 4.80 5.05 1.82
CA GLY A 33 4.52 5.66 0.52
C GLY A 33 3.25 6.49 0.51
N GLU A 34 2.95 7.05 -0.66
CA GLU A 34 1.78 7.90 -0.90
C GLU A 34 0.72 7.10 -1.67
N THR A 35 -0.39 6.79 -1.00
CA THR A 35 -1.49 5.99 -1.58
C THR A 35 -2.65 6.83 -2.12
N VAL A 36 -2.72 8.13 -1.75
CA VAL A 36 -3.87 9.00 -2.01
C VAL A 36 -3.67 9.86 -3.26
N CYS A 37 -2.61 10.67 -3.32
CA CYS A 37 -2.39 11.60 -4.42
C CYS A 37 -0.91 12.00 -4.54
N SER A 38 -0.35 11.85 -5.73
CA SER A 38 1.04 12.20 -6.04
C SER A 38 1.37 13.67 -5.82
N ARG A 39 0.37 14.55 -5.71
CA ARG A 39 0.56 15.99 -5.44
C ARG A 39 0.81 16.34 -3.97
N ARG A 40 0.79 15.35 -3.07
CA ARG A 40 1.16 15.50 -1.66
C ARG A 40 2.68 15.36 -1.52
N HIS A 41 3.42 16.38 -1.97
CA HIS A 41 4.87 16.33 -2.20
C HIS A 41 5.76 16.41 -0.96
N GLU A 42 5.34 15.93 0.22
CA GLU A 42 6.21 16.06 1.40
C GLU A 42 7.42 15.12 1.31
N LEU A 43 7.21 13.84 0.98
CA LEU A 43 8.29 12.87 0.78
C LEU A 43 8.26 12.32 -0.65
N ARG A 44 9.42 12.24 -1.28
CA ARG A 44 9.62 11.53 -2.54
C ARG A 44 9.88 10.05 -2.27
N LEU A 45 9.84 9.25 -3.33
CA LEU A 45 10.11 7.81 -3.23
C LEU A 45 11.46 7.52 -2.54
N ASP A 46 12.51 8.29 -2.86
CA ASP A 46 13.83 8.11 -2.22
C ASP A 46 13.76 8.29 -0.70
N ASP A 47 13.05 9.31 -0.24
CA ASP A 47 12.89 9.56 1.19
C ASP A 47 12.12 8.42 1.86
N TRP A 48 11.09 7.87 1.20
CA TRP A 48 10.38 6.68 1.68
C TRP A 48 11.26 5.44 1.76
N LEU A 49 12.15 5.24 0.78
CA LEU A 49 13.09 4.11 0.79
C LEU A 49 14.11 4.25 1.93
N GLU A 50 14.58 5.47 2.22
CA GLU A 50 15.46 5.71 3.37
C GLU A 50 14.75 5.45 4.72
N VAL A 51 13.52 5.92 4.88
CA VAL A 51 12.68 5.59 6.06
C VAL A 51 12.52 4.07 6.17
N GLY A 52 12.27 3.39 5.06
CA GLY A 52 12.17 1.93 4.99
C GLY A 52 13.46 1.24 5.44
N LYS A 53 14.64 1.70 5.01
CA LYS A 53 15.92 1.13 5.44
C LYS A 53 16.13 1.24 6.96
N VAL A 54 15.76 2.37 7.56
CA VAL A 54 15.84 2.57 9.01
C VAL A 54 14.93 1.60 9.75
N LEU A 55 13.67 1.46 9.31
CA LEU A 55 12.70 0.53 9.92
C LEU A 55 13.11 -0.94 9.73
N ALA A 56 13.59 -1.31 8.54
CA ALA A 56 14.07 -2.65 8.25
C ALA A 56 15.30 -3.02 9.11
N ALA A 57 16.22 -2.08 9.34
CA ALA A 57 17.36 -2.28 10.23
C ALA A 57 16.95 -2.53 11.69
N ALA A 58 15.77 -2.03 12.10
CA ALA A 58 15.16 -2.31 13.39
C ALA A 58 14.30 -3.60 13.41
N GLY A 59 14.33 -4.39 12.34
CA GLY A 59 13.63 -5.66 12.23
C GLY A 59 12.16 -5.56 11.83
N LYS A 60 11.71 -4.41 11.31
CA LYS A 60 10.34 -4.26 10.78
C LYS A 60 10.26 -4.83 9.36
N GLU A 61 9.15 -5.49 9.04
CA GLU A 61 8.81 -5.78 7.65
C GLU A 61 8.36 -4.49 6.96
N VAL A 62 9.03 -4.11 5.88
CA VAL A 62 8.70 -2.89 5.12
C VAL A 62 7.98 -3.26 3.81
N VAL A 63 6.86 -2.59 3.58
CA VAL A 63 6.07 -2.70 2.36
C VAL A 63 5.92 -1.32 1.73
N ILE A 64 6.22 -1.19 0.43
CA ILE A 64 6.03 0.06 -0.32
C ILE A 64 4.67 0.03 -1.02
N SER A 65 3.78 0.92 -0.59
CA SER A 65 2.42 1.05 -1.13
C SER A 65 2.38 1.92 -2.38
N THR A 66 1.71 1.43 -3.43
CA THR A 66 1.46 2.20 -4.65
C THR A 66 0.24 3.12 -4.48
N GLN A 67 0.11 4.12 -5.35
CA GLN A 67 -1.11 4.94 -5.41
C GLN A 67 -2.32 4.09 -5.81
N GLY A 68 -3.49 4.38 -5.23
CA GLY A 68 -4.75 3.76 -5.65
C GLY A 68 -5.31 4.29 -6.98
N LEU A 69 -4.82 5.44 -7.44
CA LEU A 69 -5.20 6.03 -8.72
C LEU A 69 -3.99 6.64 -9.41
N ILE A 70 -3.69 6.11 -10.61
CA ILE A 70 -2.64 6.57 -11.50
C ILE A 70 -3.28 7.50 -12.55
N GLU A 71 -2.89 8.78 -12.56
CA GLU A 71 -3.53 9.80 -13.40
C GLU A 71 -2.61 10.36 -14.48
N SER A 72 -1.31 10.12 -14.37
CA SER A 72 -0.30 10.74 -15.23
C SER A 72 0.87 9.82 -15.58
N GLU A 73 1.62 10.20 -16.61
CA GLU A 73 2.86 9.51 -16.97
C GLU A 73 3.92 9.61 -15.85
N SER A 74 3.93 10.71 -15.09
CA SER A 74 4.79 10.83 -13.91
C SER A 74 4.45 9.80 -12.84
N ASP A 75 3.17 9.55 -12.58
CA ASP A 75 2.74 8.53 -11.61
C ASP A 75 3.18 7.13 -12.09
N LEU A 76 3.03 6.84 -13.39
CA LEU A 76 3.51 5.58 -13.99
C LEU A 76 5.03 5.41 -13.86
N LYS A 77 5.82 6.49 -13.99
CA LYS A 77 7.28 6.45 -13.81
C LYS A 77 7.64 6.12 -12.37
N VAL A 78 6.93 6.69 -11.40
CA VAL A 78 7.11 6.37 -9.97
C VAL A 78 6.72 4.91 -9.70
N LEU A 79 5.57 4.46 -10.20
CA LEU A 79 5.12 3.07 -10.04
C LEU A 79 6.14 2.05 -10.57
N ARG A 80 6.67 2.26 -11.78
CA ARG A 80 7.73 1.40 -12.34
C ARG A 80 8.98 1.39 -11.46
N ARG A 81 9.31 2.52 -10.83
CA ARG A 81 10.44 2.60 -9.91
C ARG A 81 10.18 1.86 -8.60
N ILE A 82 8.94 1.90 -8.08
CA ILE A 82 8.50 1.10 -6.92
C ILE A 82 8.60 -0.41 -7.20
N VAL A 83 8.24 -0.85 -8.40
CA VAL A 83 8.40 -2.26 -8.79
C VAL A 83 9.88 -2.62 -8.93
N ARG A 84 10.67 -1.74 -9.54
CA ARG A 84 12.10 -1.96 -9.79
C ARG A 84 12.93 -2.05 -8.51
N GLN A 85 12.66 -1.23 -7.49
CA GLN A 85 13.40 -1.30 -6.22
C GLN A 85 13.31 -2.67 -5.55
N HIS A 86 12.22 -3.40 -5.82
CA HIS A 86 12.01 -4.77 -5.37
C HIS A 86 12.80 -5.76 -6.25
N SER A 87 12.55 -5.78 -7.56
CA SER A 87 13.14 -6.79 -8.47
C SER A 87 14.65 -6.67 -8.66
N GLU A 88 15.19 -5.44 -8.62
CA GLU A 88 16.62 -5.17 -8.82
C GLU A 88 17.41 -5.06 -7.51
N GLY A 89 16.75 -5.32 -6.37
CA GLY A 89 17.42 -5.40 -5.07
C GLY A 89 17.95 -4.08 -4.51
N GLU A 90 17.50 -2.92 -5.00
CA GLU A 90 17.89 -1.61 -4.42
C GLU A 90 17.53 -1.55 -2.93
N THR A 91 16.36 -2.09 -2.57
CA THR A 91 16.03 -2.42 -1.17
C THR A 91 15.40 -3.80 -1.00
N GLY A 92 14.73 -4.32 -2.04
CA GLY A 92 14.03 -5.60 -1.97
C GLY A 92 12.75 -5.57 -1.12
N PHE A 93 12.25 -4.38 -0.76
CA PHE A 93 11.00 -4.28 0.01
C PHE A 93 9.81 -4.78 -0.81
N ARG A 94 8.87 -5.47 -0.14
CA ARG A 94 7.63 -5.93 -0.76
C ARG A 94 6.82 -4.73 -1.26
N VAL A 95 5.92 -4.96 -2.21
CA VAL A 95 5.06 -3.92 -2.77
C VAL A 95 3.61 -4.22 -2.42
N GLU A 96 2.87 -3.21 -1.96
CA GLU A 96 1.41 -3.25 -1.90
C GLU A 96 0.83 -2.64 -3.17
N ALA A 97 0.19 -3.48 -3.98
CA ALA A 97 -0.45 -3.09 -5.21
C ALA A 97 -1.85 -2.54 -4.93
N ASN A 98 -2.07 -1.28 -5.28
CA ASN A 98 -3.31 -0.56 -5.06
C ASN A 98 -4.09 -0.26 -6.36
N ASP A 99 -3.55 -0.64 -7.52
CA ASP A 99 -4.25 -0.58 -8.81
C ASP A 99 -3.79 -1.74 -9.75
N MET A 100 -4.57 -2.04 -10.78
CA MET A 100 -4.27 -3.15 -11.70
C MET A 100 -3.03 -2.93 -12.57
N GLY A 101 -2.59 -1.69 -12.75
CA GLY A 101 -1.30 -1.36 -13.36
C GLY A 101 -0.13 -1.82 -12.50
N ALA A 102 -0.21 -1.67 -11.18
CA ALA A 102 0.77 -2.21 -10.25
C ALA A 102 0.81 -3.74 -10.32
N VAL A 103 -0.35 -4.40 -10.25
CA VAL A 103 -0.48 -5.87 -10.37
C VAL A 103 0.16 -6.37 -11.67
N ARG A 104 -0.12 -5.72 -12.79
CA ARG A 104 0.46 -6.07 -14.09
C ARG A 104 1.98 -5.94 -14.09
N LEU A 105 2.53 -4.84 -13.58
CA LEU A 105 3.98 -4.61 -13.59
C LEU A 105 4.71 -5.59 -12.66
N LEU A 106 4.12 -5.94 -11.52
CA LEU A 106 4.66 -6.96 -10.61
C LEU A 106 4.69 -8.34 -11.30
N ALA A 107 3.60 -8.73 -11.96
CA ALA A 107 3.53 -9.98 -12.71
C ALA A 107 4.50 -10.01 -13.90
N GLU A 108 4.62 -8.93 -14.67
CA GLU A 108 5.60 -8.82 -15.78
C GLU A 108 7.05 -8.88 -15.28
N ALA A 109 7.32 -8.41 -14.07
CA ALA A 109 8.62 -8.52 -13.40
C ALA A 109 8.87 -9.90 -12.75
N GLY A 110 7.89 -10.81 -12.76
CA GLY A 110 8.00 -12.13 -12.14
C GLY A 110 8.02 -12.13 -10.61
N ILE A 111 7.51 -11.06 -9.98
CA ILE A 111 7.48 -10.91 -8.53
C ILE A 111 6.30 -11.69 -7.95
N THR A 112 6.55 -12.56 -6.96
CA THR A 112 5.57 -13.51 -6.42
C THR A 112 5.33 -13.39 -4.92
N ASP A 113 5.77 -12.28 -4.30
CA ASP A 113 5.69 -12.03 -2.86
C ASP A 113 5.15 -10.62 -2.55
N TRP A 114 4.12 -10.17 -3.27
CA TRP A 114 3.50 -8.84 -3.09
C TRP A 114 2.18 -8.88 -2.31
N VAL A 115 1.69 -7.70 -1.90
CA VAL A 115 0.45 -7.51 -1.12
C VAL A 115 -0.66 -6.96 -2.01
N ALA A 116 -1.80 -7.63 -2.04
CA ALA A 116 -3.02 -7.11 -2.67
C ALA A 116 -3.66 -6.06 -1.75
N GLY A 117 -3.54 -4.79 -2.13
CA GLY A 117 -3.98 -3.64 -1.33
C GLY A 117 -5.50 -3.44 -1.32
N PRO A 118 -6.03 -2.63 -0.39
CA PRO A 118 -7.48 -2.47 -0.18
C PRO A 118 -8.18 -1.80 -1.37
N THR A 119 -7.50 -0.94 -2.12
CA THR A 119 -8.10 -0.21 -3.26
C THR A 119 -8.27 -1.06 -4.51
N LEU A 120 -7.78 -2.31 -4.52
CA LEU A 120 -8.11 -3.28 -5.56
C LEU A 120 -9.59 -3.73 -5.50
N ASN A 121 -10.33 -3.37 -4.44
CA ASN A 121 -11.77 -3.61 -4.31
C ASN A 121 -12.16 -5.07 -4.52
N ILE A 122 -11.44 -5.97 -3.85
CA ILE A 122 -11.63 -7.42 -3.96
C ILE A 122 -12.79 -7.82 -3.04
N PHE A 123 -13.93 -8.19 -3.61
CA PHE A 123 -15.15 -8.58 -2.86
C PHE A 123 -15.62 -10.02 -3.12
N ASN A 124 -14.84 -10.82 -3.84
CA ASN A 124 -15.21 -12.19 -4.20
C ASN A 124 -13.96 -13.09 -4.31
N PRO A 125 -14.11 -14.42 -4.13
CA PRO A 125 -12.98 -15.34 -4.15
C PRO A 125 -12.32 -15.47 -5.52
N ASN A 126 -13.05 -15.31 -6.63
CA ASN A 126 -12.47 -15.45 -7.97
C ASN A 126 -11.45 -14.33 -8.25
N THR A 127 -11.78 -13.10 -7.88
CA THR A 127 -10.87 -11.95 -8.01
C THR A 127 -9.67 -12.10 -7.07
N LEU A 128 -9.87 -12.59 -5.85
CA LEU A 128 -8.76 -12.85 -4.92
C LEU A 128 -7.83 -13.94 -5.46
N GLN A 129 -8.38 -15.02 -6.02
CA GLN A 129 -7.61 -16.08 -6.66
C GLN A 129 -6.77 -15.55 -7.82
N LEU A 130 -7.31 -14.62 -8.63
CA LEU A 130 -6.53 -13.96 -9.70
C LEU A 130 -5.32 -13.20 -9.14
N MET A 131 -5.43 -12.58 -7.96
CA MET A 131 -4.29 -11.91 -7.32
C MET A 131 -3.27 -12.94 -6.82
N ILE A 132 -3.72 -14.03 -6.21
CA ILE A 132 -2.86 -15.14 -5.76
C ILE A 132 -2.09 -15.73 -6.93
N ASP A 133 -2.78 -16.04 -8.02
CA ASP A 133 -2.20 -16.62 -9.23
C ASP A 133 -1.19 -15.68 -9.91
N SER A 134 -1.31 -14.37 -9.68
CA SER A 134 -0.35 -13.35 -10.14
C SER A 134 0.72 -12.99 -9.11
N GLY A 135 0.77 -13.69 -7.96
CA GLY A 135 1.85 -13.58 -6.98
C GLY A 135 1.51 -12.89 -5.66
N ALA A 136 0.24 -12.58 -5.38
CA ALA A 136 -0.14 -12.04 -4.09
C ALA A 136 0.01 -13.08 -2.98
N THR A 137 0.68 -12.70 -1.90
CA THR A 137 0.90 -13.54 -0.71
C THR A 137 0.17 -13.02 0.52
N ARG A 138 -0.30 -11.78 0.47
CA ARG A 138 -1.10 -11.11 1.51
C ARG A 138 -2.21 -10.29 0.87
N TRP A 139 -3.35 -10.23 1.53
CA TRP A 139 -4.50 -9.41 1.14
C TRP A 139 -4.89 -8.45 2.25
N ALA A 140 -4.79 -7.15 1.98
CA ALA A 140 -5.35 -6.09 2.78
C ALA A 140 -6.80 -5.86 2.36
N VAL A 141 -7.74 -6.17 3.26
CA VAL A 141 -9.17 -6.20 2.96
C VAL A 141 -9.73 -4.79 2.83
N ALA A 142 -10.54 -4.56 1.80
CA ALA A 142 -11.28 -3.31 1.63
C ALA A 142 -12.18 -3.06 2.86
N PRO A 143 -12.15 -1.86 3.48
CA PRO A 143 -12.82 -1.60 4.75
C PRO A 143 -14.35 -1.72 4.70
N GLU A 144 -14.95 -1.67 3.51
CA GLU A 144 -16.38 -1.84 3.28
C GLU A 144 -16.83 -3.31 3.38
N MET A 145 -15.91 -4.26 3.36
CA MET A 145 -16.23 -5.68 3.45
C MET A 145 -16.69 -6.06 4.86
N SER A 146 -17.88 -6.66 4.95
CA SER A 146 -18.38 -7.19 6.22
C SER A 146 -17.59 -8.42 6.67
N GLY A 147 -17.52 -8.67 7.98
CA GLY A 147 -16.86 -9.86 8.50
C GLY A 147 -17.45 -11.18 7.99
N ALA A 148 -18.76 -11.22 7.70
CA ALA A 148 -19.42 -12.38 7.12
C ALA A 148 -18.95 -12.62 5.67
N ALA A 149 -18.95 -11.58 4.83
CA ALA A 149 -18.45 -11.67 3.46
C ALA A 149 -16.97 -12.04 3.42
N LEU A 150 -16.16 -11.49 4.32
CA LEU A 150 -14.75 -11.86 4.46
C LEU A 150 -14.58 -13.36 4.76
N ALA A 151 -15.37 -13.90 5.69
CA ALA A 151 -15.34 -15.31 6.02
C ALA A 151 -15.72 -16.19 4.81
N GLU A 152 -16.77 -15.81 4.07
CA GLU A 152 -17.22 -16.52 2.85
C GLU A 152 -16.13 -16.54 1.77
N VAL A 153 -15.51 -15.39 1.49
CA VAL A 153 -14.41 -15.28 0.51
C VAL A 153 -13.25 -16.20 0.90
N ARG A 154 -12.82 -16.17 2.18
CA ARG A 154 -11.70 -16.98 2.65
C ARG A 154 -11.99 -18.49 2.63
N GLN A 155 -13.21 -18.89 2.96
CA GLN A 155 -13.62 -20.30 2.93
C GLN A 155 -13.66 -20.88 1.51
N ALA A 156 -13.92 -20.05 0.51
CA ALA A 156 -13.99 -20.47 -0.88
C ALA A 156 -12.61 -20.62 -1.57
N LEU A 157 -11.53 -20.15 -0.94
CA LEU A 157 -10.17 -20.27 -1.51
C LEU A 157 -9.64 -21.70 -1.36
N ALA A 158 -8.93 -22.17 -2.39
CA ALA A 158 -8.26 -23.47 -2.37
C ALA A 158 -7.07 -23.50 -1.39
N ALA A 159 -6.40 -22.38 -1.20
CA ALA A 159 -5.30 -22.21 -0.26
C ALA A 159 -5.48 -20.92 0.55
N PRO A 160 -5.11 -20.91 1.85
CA PRO A 160 -5.18 -19.70 2.65
C PRO A 160 -4.15 -18.66 2.17
N ILE A 161 -4.53 -17.39 2.23
CA ILE A 161 -3.66 -16.23 2.06
C ILE A 161 -3.59 -15.46 3.38
N GLU A 162 -2.45 -14.83 3.67
CA GLU A 162 -2.36 -13.88 4.79
C GLU A 162 -3.38 -12.75 4.57
N THR A 163 -4.12 -12.41 5.61
CA THR A 163 -5.25 -11.46 5.51
C THR A 163 -5.13 -10.40 6.59
N GLU A 164 -5.13 -9.15 6.19
CA GLU A 164 -5.10 -7.99 7.08
C GLU A 164 -6.41 -7.21 7.00
N VAL A 165 -6.90 -6.73 8.14
CA VAL A 165 -8.13 -5.94 8.24
C VAL A 165 -7.84 -4.59 8.90
N PHE A 166 -8.46 -3.52 8.40
CA PHE A 166 -8.35 -2.21 8.99
C PHE A 166 -9.05 -2.19 10.36
N ALA A 167 -8.28 -2.11 11.45
CA ALA A 167 -8.80 -2.23 12.81
C ALA A 167 -8.98 -0.89 13.54
N TYR A 168 -8.13 0.11 13.24
CA TYR A 168 -8.10 1.39 13.94
C TYR A 168 -7.62 2.51 13.04
N GLY A 169 -8.25 3.68 13.20
CA GLY A 169 -7.92 4.89 12.46
C GLY A 169 -9.17 5.50 11.82
N ARG A 170 -8.96 6.54 11.01
CA ARG A 170 -10.04 7.17 10.26
C ARG A 170 -10.12 6.53 8.89
N LEU A 171 -11.32 6.08 8.52
CA LEU A 171 -11.54 5.43 7.24
C LEU A 171 -11.53 6.45 6.09
N PRO A 172 -10.82 6.17 4.99
CA PRO A 172 -10.95 6.95 3.77
C PRO A 172 -12.36 6.73 3.20
N LEU A 173 -13.12 7.81 2.98
CA LEU A 173 -14.52 7.71 2.51
C LEU A 173 -14.63 7.65 1.00
N ALA A 174 -13.73 8.32 0.28
CA ALA A 174 -13.75 8.39 -1.18
C ALA A 174 -12.39 8.82 -1.74
N HIS A 175 -12.05 8.30 -2.91
CA HIS A 175 -11.00 8.85 -3.75
C HIS A 175 -11.59 9.84 -4.76
N SER A 176 -10.91 10.96 -4.97
CA SER A 176 -11.33 11.96 -5.95
C SER A 176 -10.13 12.51 -6.70
N ALA A 177 -10.16 12.39 -8.03
CA ALA A 177 -9.24 13.04 -8.98
C ALA A 177 -9.20 14.58 -8.86
N ARG A 178 -10.08 15.17 -8.03
CA ARG A 178 -10.21 16.63 -7.82
C ARG A 178 -9.93 17.06 -6.38
N CYS A 179 -9.42 16.15 -5.52
CA CYS A 179 -9.13 16.46 -4.12
C CYS A 179 -8.17 17.66 -3.94
N PHE A 180 -7.23 17.83 -4.87
CA PHE A 180 -6.31 18.99 -4.87
C PHE A 180 -7.04 20.33 -4.99
N THR A 181 -8.11 20.39 -5.78
CA THR A 181 -8.91 21.62 -5.94
C THR A 181 -9.61 21.96 -4.62
N ALA A 182 -10.24 20.97 -3.97
CA ALA A 182 -10.84 21.16 -2.65
C ALA A 182 -9.80 21.66 -1.63
N ARG A 183 -8.59 21.10 -1.65
CA ARG A 183 -7.48 21.58 -0.82
C ARG A 183 -7.04 23.00 -1.13
N HIS A 184 -6.83 23.34 -2.40
CA HIS A 184 -6.43 24.67 -2.81
C HIS A 184 -7.41 25.74 -2.32
N PHE A 185 -8.71 25.39 -2.25
CA PHE A 185 -9.77 26.25 -1.75
C PHE A 185 -10.14 26.03 -0.26
N ASN A 186 -9.41 25.21 0.49
CA ASN A 186 -9.72 24.84 1.88
C ASN A 186 -11.16 24.34 2.12
N LEU A 187 -11.68 23.51 1.22
CA LEU A 187 -13.02 22.89 1.28
C LEU A 187 -12.99 21.48 1.89
N GLN A 188 -11.98 21.18 2.71
CA GLN A 188 -11.70 19.85 3.26
C GLN A 188 -12.30 19.67 4.65
#